data_AF-A0A7C7X471-F1
#
_entry.id   AF-A0A7C7X471-F1
#
_cell.length_a   1.000
_cell.length_b   1.000
_cell.length_c   1.000
_cell.angle_alpha   90.00
_cell.angle_beta   90.00
_cell.angle_gamma   90.00
#
_symmetry.space_group_name_H-M   'P 1'
#
loop_
_entity.id
_entity.type
_entity.pdbx_description
1 polymer ?
#
loop_
_entity_poly.entity_id
_entity_poly.type
_entity_poly.pdbx_seq_one_letter_code
_entity_poly.pdbx_strand_id
1 'polypeptide(L)'
;MKMQRRFWVVMVVMAGVFTFPSYRAETEAQEAVFDGSALQPHVETGAERFLKTHSDYDGRGVVVAIFDTGVDPGAPGLAQTPQGKPKIIDMVDGTGSGDVKTSTLRKAEDGKVIGLTGRSLRLHPDWLKGNQQFHVGKKPAFELFPAELLPRLKRARREKRDLQIEQLKTKLRLRSQQLANAKSDAKKAEKKDVDARINALDGLAGAEDLGPIY
;
A
#
# COMPACT_ATOMS: atom_id res chain seq x y z
N MET A 1 44.82 -77.62 43.16
CA MET A 1 46.24 -77.25 43.02
C MET A 1 46.29 -75.76 42.70
N LYS A 2 46.80 -74.94 43.62
CA LYS A 2 46.91 -73.47 43.46
C LYS A 2 47.90 -73.15 42.34
N MET A 3 47.53 -72.27 41.42
CA MET A 3 48.51 -71.41 40.77
C MET A 3 47.90 -70.07 40.39
N GLN A 4 48.28 -69.06 41.18
CA GLN A 4 48.25 -67.69 40.73
C GLN A 4 49.36 -67.46 39.71
N ARG A 5 49.12 -66.52 38.78
CA ARG A 5 49.94 -65.33 38.49
C ARG A 5 49.83 -64.94 37.01
N ARG A 6 49.33 -63.73 36.71
CA ARG A 6 50.13 -62.53 36.38
C ARG A 6 49.27 -61.48 35.67
N PHE A 7 49.40 -60.25 36.16
CA PHE A 7 48.85 -59.02 35.59
C PHE A 7 49.46 -58.70 34.22
N TRP A 8 48.62 -58.20 33.32
CA TRP A 8 49.01 -57.31 32.23
C TRP A 8 48.08 -56.10 32.25
N VAL A 9 48.66 -54.91 32.37
CA VAL A 9 47.95 -53.64 32.21
C VAL A 9 47.84 -53.37 30.71
N VAL A 10 46.62 -53.30 30.19
CA VAL A 10 46.35 -52.81 28.84
C VAL A 10 45.63 -51.47 28.99
N MET A 11 46.31 -50.40 28.58
CA MET A 11 45.75 -49.06 28.46
C MET A 11 44.83 -49.03 27.23
N VAL A 12 43.54 -48.75 27.44
CA VAL A 12 42.58 -48.50 26.36
C VAL A 12 42.24 -47.01 26.38
N VAL A 13 42.61 -46.30 25.32
CA VAL A 13 42.20 -44.91 25.05
C VAL A 13 40.83 -44.96 24.38
N MET A 14 39.78 -44.57 25.10
CA MET A 14 38.43 -44.40 24.55
C MET A 14 38.25 -42.96 24.06
N ALA A 15 38.18 -42.76 22.74
CA ALA A 15 37.72 -41.52 22.13
C ALA A 15 36.18 -41.44 22.27
N GLY A 16 35.69 -40.67 23.24
CA GLY A 16 34.27 -40.43 23.43
C GLY A 16 33.76 -39.33 22.49
N VAL A 17 32.87 -39.69 21.56
CA VAL A 17 32.01 -38.74 20.86
C VAL A 17 30.84 -38.41 21.80
N PHE A 18 30.87 -37.22 22.40
CA PHE A 18 29.73 -36.70 23.16
C PHE A 18 28.76 -36.03 22.19
N THR A 19 27.67 -36.71 21.85
CA THR A 19 26.50 -36.08 21.21
C THR A 19 25.65 -35.43 22.30
N PHE A 20 25.66 -34.10 22.36
CA PHE A 20 24.71 -33.35 23.16
C PHE A 20 23.34 -33.35 22.47
N PRO A 21 22.26 -33.83 23.11
CA PRO A 21 20.92 -33.65 22.56
C PRO A 21 20.59 -32.16 22.55
N SER A 22 20.38 -31.62 21.36
CA SER A 22 19.88 -30.24 21.18
C SER A 22 18.45 -30.20 21.70
N TYR A 23 18.26 -29.69 22.92
CA TYR A 23 16.94 -29.29 23.39
C TYR A 23 16.51 -28.06 22.59
N ARG A 24 15.80 -28.30 21.48
CA ARG A 24 15.03 -27.27 20.79
C ARG A 24 13.70 -27.17 21.54
N ALA A 25 13.55 -26.16 22.37
CA ALA A 25 12.25 -25.83 22.93
C ALA A 25 11.37 -25.39 21.75
N GLU A 26 10.48 -26.27 21.31
CA GLU A 26 9.35 -25.90 20.46
C GLU A 26 8.36 -25.17 21.36
N THR A 27 8.50 -23.85 21.44
CA THR A 27 7.41 -23.00 21.90
C THR A 27 6.40 -22.96 20.76
N GLU A 28 5.45 -23.88 20.78
CA GLU A 28 4.18 -23.72 20.06
C GLU A 28 3.52 -22.47 20.62
N ALA A 29 3.58 -21.37 19.88
CA ALA A 29 2.75 -20.21 20.13
C ALA A 29 1.31 -20.63 19.84
N GLN A 30 0.58 -21.00 20.88
CA GLN A 30 -0.85 -21.20 20.81
C GLN A 30 -1.47 -19.88 20.34
N GLU A 31 -1.91 -19.81 19.08
CA GLU A 31 -2.64 -18.65 18.55
C GLU A 31 -3.89 -18.48 19.42
N ALA A 32 -3.85 -17.52 20.33
CA ALA A 32 -5.01 -17.14 21.11
C ALA A 32 -6.05 -16.59 20.12
N VAL A 33 -7.10 -17.38 19.88
CA VAL A 33 -8.25 -16.94 19.10
C VAL A 33 -8.88 -15.79 19.87
N PHE A 34 -8.80 -14.58 19.32
CA PHE A 34 -9.43 -13.40 19.90
C PHE A 34 -10.94 -13.59 19.89
N ASP A 35 -11.54 -13.72 21.07
CA ASP A 35 -12.99 -13.75 21.22
C ASP A 35 -13.55 -12.32 21.18
N GLY A 36 -13.97 -11.90 19.98
CA GLY A 36 -14.56 -10.58 19.76
C GLY A 36 -15.93 -10.38 20.40
N SER A 37 -16.54 -11.42 21.00
CA SER A 37 -17.85 -11.30 21.65
C SER A 37 -17.83 -10.35 22.85
N ALA A 38 -16.67 -10.15 23.48
CA ALA A 38 -16.49 -9.21 24.59
C ALA A 38 -16.40 -7.73 24.16
N LEU A 39 -16.30 -7.43 22.86
CA LEU A 39 -16.22 -6.05 22.36
C LEU A 39 -17.59 -5.34 22.37
N GLN A 40 -18.68 -6.10 22.38
CA GLN A 40 -20.04 -5.58 22.38
C GLN A 40 -20.78 -6.09 23.61
N PRO A 41 -21.55 -5.25 24.31
CA PRO A 41 -22.18 -5.61 25.58
C PRO A 41 -23.43 -6.49 25.38
N HIS A 42 -23.30 -7.64 24.71
CA HIS A 42 -24.40 -8.53 24.35
C HIS A 42 -25.04 -9.21 25.56
N VAL A 43 -24.26 -9.41 26.63
CA VAL A 43 -24.72 -9.99 27.89
C VAL A 43 -25.51 -8.95 28.68
N GLU A 44 -24.94 -7.75 28.86
CA GLU A 44 -25.49 -6.66 29.66
C GLU A 44 -26.75 -6.08 29.01
N THR A 45 -26.78 -5.98 27.68
CA THR A 45 -27.98 -5.57 26.93
C THR A 45 -29.05 -6.66 26.88
N GLY A 46 -28.73 -7.89 27.28
CA GLY A 46 -29.62 -9.04 27.21
C GLY A 46 -29.86 -9.59 25.80
N ALA A 47 -29.14 -9.08 24.79
CA ALA A 47 -29.25 -9.53 23.40
C ALA A 47 -28.98 -11.02 23.26
N GLU A 48 -27.98 -11.55 23.98
CA GLU A 48 -27.66 -12.97 23.95
C GLU A 48 -28.80 -13.82 24.53
N ARG A 49 -29.39 -13.39 25.66
CA ARG A 49 -30.53 -14.08 26.28
C ARG A 49 -31.78 -14.03 25.38
N PHE A 50 -31.98 -12.93 24.68
CA PHE A 50 -33.07 -12.76 23.73
C PHE A 50 -32.95 -13.76 22.58
N LEU A 51 -31.78 -13.85 21.94
CA LEU A 51 -31.53 -14.79 20.84
C LEU A 51 -31.57 -16.26 21.27
N LYS A 52 -31.19 -16.59 22.52
CA LYS A 52 -31.35 -17.96 23.06
C LYS A 52 -32.81 -18.41 23.15
N THR A 53 -33.73 -17.48 23.40
CA THR A 53 -35.17 -17.78 23.50
C THR A 53 -35.89 -17.63 22.15
N HIS A 54 -35.34 -16.83 21.25
CA HIS A 54 -35.93 -16.48 19.95
C HIS A 54 -34.85 -16.60 18.86
N SER A 55 -34.46 -17.83 18.54
CA SER A 55 -33.29 -18.11 17.68
C SER A 55 -33.44 -17.67 16.22
N ASP A 56 -34.66 -17.41 15.77
CA ASP A 56 -35.00 -16.88 14.46
C ASP A 56 -35.06 -15.35 14.39
N TYR A 57 -34.89 -14.64 15.50
CA TYR A 57 -34.93 -13.17 15.59
C TYR A 57 -33.54 -12.54 15.47
N ASP A 58 -32.71 -13.10 14.60
CA ASP A 58 -31.31 -12.73 14.36
C ASP A 58 -31.13 -11.61 13.30
N GLY A 59 -32.22 -10.93 12.92
CA GLY A 59 -32.23 -9.90 11.89
C GLY A 59 -32.40 -10.42 10.46
N ARG A 60 -32.62 -11.71 10.25
CA ARG A 60 -32.94 -12.27 8.92
C ARG A 60 -34.14 -11.54 8.28
N GLY A 61 -34.01 -11.25 6.99
CA GLY A 61 -35.06 -10.54 6.23
C GLY A 61 -35.13 -9.03 6.50
N VAL A 62 -34.26 -8.49 7.37
CA VAL A 62 -34.17 -7.04 7.64
C VAL A 62 -32.95 -6.47 6.91
N VAL A 63 -33.13 -5.31 6.28
CA VAL A 63 -32.06 -4.50 5.68
C VAL A 63 -31.89 -3.23 6.51
N VAL A 64 -30.65 -2.92 6.88
CA VAL A 64 -30.30 -1.71 7.63
C VAL A 64 -29.45 -0.83 6.73
N ALA A 65 -29.88 0.43 6.55
CA ALA A 65 -29.07 1.46 5.94
C ALA A 65 -28.26 2.19 7.01
N ILE A 66 -26.95 2.33 6.80
CA ILE A 66 -26.04 3.01 7.72
C ILE A 66 -25.53 4.28 7.04
N PHE A 67 -25.79 5.44 7.67
CA PHE A 67 -25.23 6.73 7.25
C PHE A 67 -24.09 7.09 8.18
N ASP A 68 -22.86 6.85 7.72
CA ASP A 68 -21.62 7.12 8.45
C ASP A 68 -20.55 7.56 7.44
N THR A 69 -19.32 7.73 7.90
CA THR A 69 -18.13 8.08 7.14
C THR A 69 -17.64 6.98 6.20
N GLY A 70 -18.13 5.74 6.37
CA GLY A 70 -17.80 4.60 5.52
C GLY A 70 -17.75 3.29 6.30
N VAL A 71 -17.46 2.20 5.59
CA VAL A 71 -17.30 0.85 6.18
C VAL A 71 -16.27 0.05 5.40
N ASP A 72 -15.53 -0.83 6.08
CA ASP A 72 -14.63 -1.78 5.41
C ASP A 72 -15.39 -3.10 5.11
N PRO A 73 -15.71 -3.41 3.83
CA PRO A 73 -16.39 -4.64 3.48
C PRO A 73 -15.50 -5.89 3.64
N GLY A 74 -14.18 -5.73 3.76
CA GLY A 74 -13.24 -6.82 4.03
C GLY A 74 -13.23 -7.27 5.50
N ALA A 75 -13.88 -6.55 6.40
CA ALA A 75 -13.91 -6.90 7.82
C ALA A 75 -14.60 -8.27 8.02
N PRO A 76 -13.99 -9.22 8.76
CA PRO A 76 -14.54 -10.57 8.93
C PRO A 76 -15.98 -10.61 9.46
N GLY A 77 -16.34 -9.72 10.40
CA GLY A 77 -17.70 -9.62 10.95
C GLY A 77 -18.76 -9.04 9.99
N LEU A 78 -18.33 -8.58 8.81
CA LEU A 78 -19.17 -8.06 7.74
C LEU A 78 -19.16 -8.92 6.48
N ALA A 79 -18.45 -10.06 6.50
CA ALA A 79 -18.36 -10.93 5.32
C ALA A 79 -19.71 -11.58 4.98
N GLN A 80 -20.34 -12.25 5.95
CA GLN A 80 -21.54 -13.05 5.71
C GLN A 80 -22.59 -12.89 6.81
N THR A 81 -23.86 -13.08 6.44
CA THR A 81 -24.97 -13.26 7.38
C THR A 81 -24.98 -14.69 7.93
N PRO A 82 -25.75 -14.99 9.00
CA PRO A 82 -25.93 -16.37 9.49
C PRO A 82 -26.45 -17.35 8.43
N GLN A 83 -27.07 -16.86 7.36
CA GLN A 83 -27.56 -17.66 6.23
C GLN A 83 -26.52 -17.82 5.10
N GLY A 84 -25.27 -17.41 5.32
CA GLY A 84 -24.16 -17.53 4.36
C GLY A 84 -24.22 -16.55 3.18
N LYS A 85 -25.07 -15.51 3.25
CA LYS A 85 -25.19 -14.49 2.20
C LYS A 85 -24.27 -13.31 2.49
N PRO A 86 -23.82 -12.54 1.48
CA PRO A 86 -23.08 -11.29 1.74
C PRO A 86 -23.87 -10.36 2.66
N LYS A 87 -23.21 -9.81 3.69
CA LYS A 87 -23.88 -8.93 4.67
C LYS A 87 -24.05 -7.50 4.15
N ILE A 88 -23.08 -7.01 3.38
CA ILE A 88 -23.17 -5.72 2.68
C ILE A 88 -23.75 -5.98 1.30
N ILE A 89 -24.89 -5.37 1.02
CA ILE A 89 -25.59 -5.49 -0.25
C ILE A 89 -25.28 -4.33 -1.21
N ASP A 90 -24.99 -3.15 -0.65
CA ASP A 90 -24.66 -1.93 -1.41
C ASP A 90 -23.87 -0.97 -0.53
N MET A 91 -23.10 -0.08 -1.16
CA MET A 91 -22.30 0.96 -0.51
C MET A 91 -22.19 2.17 -1.43
N VAL A 92 -22.62 3.33 -0.93
CA VAL A 92 -22.70 4.58 -1.70
C VAL A 92 -21.90 5.67 -0.99
N ASP A 93 -21.01 6.34 -1.73
CA ASP A 93 -20.40 7.59 -1.28
C ASP A 93 -21.36 8.76 -1.56
N GLY A 94 -22.00 9.28 -0.50
CA GLY A 94 -22.89 10.44 -0.61
C GLY A 94 -22.18 11.79 -0.69
N THR A 95 -20.84 11.83 -0.56
CA THR A 95 -20.07 13.09 -0.53
C THR A 95 -19.63 13.57 -1.91
N GLY A 96 -19.61 12.67 -2.92
CA GLY A 96 -19.05 12.95 -4.25
C GLY A 96 -17.52 13.01 -4.27
N SER A 97 -16.84 12.67 -3.17
CA SER A 97 -15.37 12.61 -3.11
C SER A 97 -14.78 11.61 -4.11
N GLY A 98 -15.54 10.59 -4.49
CA GLY A 98 -15.20 9.62 -5.53
C GLY A 98 -15.46 10.06 -6.97
N ASP A 99 -16.10 11.20 -7.22
CA ASP A 99 -16.59 11.56 -8.55
C ASP A 99 -15.46 11.81 -9.55
N VAL A 100 -15.56 11.22 -10.74
CA VAL A 100 -14.61 11.39 -11.83
C VAL A 100 -15.34 11.84 -13.09
N LYS A 101 -14.90 12.95 -13.70
CA LYS A 101 -15.43 13.39 -15.00
C LYS A 101 -14.93 12.46 -16.11
N THR A 102 -15.82 11.60 -16.61
CA THR A 102 -15.52 10.59 -17.64
C THR A 102 -16.18 10.88 -19.00
N SER A 103 -16.40 12.16 -19.30
CA SER A 103 -17.08 12.61 -20.53
C SER A 103 -16.35 12.30 -21.85
N THR A 104 -15.11 11.81 -21.78
CA THR A 104 -14.31 11.51 -22.97
C THR A 104 -14.39 10.03 -23.29
N LEU A 105 -14.80 9.71 -24.51
CA LEU A 105 -14.79 8.35 -25.04
C LEU A 105 -13.46 8.06 -25.75
N ARG A 106 -12.90 6.89 -25.50
CA ARG A 106 -11.72 6.37 -26.18
C ARG A 106 -11.96 4.94 -26.63
N LYS A 107 -11.44 4.61 -27.81
CA LYS A 107 -11.46 3.24 -28.31
C LYS A 107 -10.30 2.46 -27.68
N ALA A 108 -10.56 1.19 -27.37
CA ALA A 108 -9.51 0.26 -27.01
C ALA A 108 -8.86 -0.30 -28.27
N GLU A 109 -7.53 -0.30 -28.27
CA GLU A 109 -6.69 -0.88 -29.33
C GLU A 109 -5.73 -1.87 -28.64
N ASP A 110 -5.64 -3.10 -29.14
CA ASP A 110 -4.78 -4.17 -28.59
C ASP A 110 -4.95 -4.39 -27.07
N GLY A 111 -6.18 -4.31 -26.57
CA GLY A 111 -6.51 -4.48 -25.16
C GLY A 111 -6.01 -3.35 -24.25
N LYS A 112 -5.68 -2.20 -24.83
CA LYS A 112 -5.22 -1.01 -24.14
C LYS A 112 -6.08 0.20 -24.50
N VAL A 113 -6.15 1.17 -23.60
CA VAL A 113 -6.75 2.48 -23.86
C VAL A 113 -5.78 3.58 -23.44
N ILE A 114 -5.70 4.66 -24.21
CA ILE A 114 -4.89 5.83 -23.86
C ILE A 114 -5.71 6.72 -22.92
N GLY A 115 -5.23 6.86 -21.68
CA GLY A 115 -5.84 7.74 -20.68
C GLY A 115 -5.61 9.23 -20.98
N LEU A 116 -6.32 10.11 -20.28
CA LEU A 116 -6.20 11.57 -20.45
C LEU A 116 -4.81 12.12 -20.07
N THR A 117 -4.01 11.33 -19.37
CA THR A 117 -2.62 11.62 -19.02
C THR A 117 -1.63 11.23 -20.13
N GLY A 118 -2.10 10.61 -21.22
CA GLY A 118 -1.27 10.02 -22.27
C GLY A 118 -0.72 8.64 -21.92
N ARG A 119 -0.93 8.15 -20.69
CA ARG A 119 -0.51 6.82 -20.26
C ARG A 119 -1.40 5.74 -20.89
N SER A 120 -0.79 4.62 -21.25
CA SER A 120 -1.52 3.44 -21.73
C SER A 120 -2.03 2.63 -20.53
N LEU A 121 -3.34 2.39 -20.50
CA LEU A 121 -4.04 1.60 -19.49
C LEU A 121 -4.37 0.22 -20.08
N ARG A 122 -3.98 -0.85 -19.40
CA ARG A 122 -4.32 -2.22 -19.79
C ARG A 122 -5.73 -2.55 -19.29
N LEU A 123 -6.55 -3.09 -20.17
CA LEU A 123 -7.92 -3.49 -19.85
C LEU A 123 -7.96 -4.99 -19.54
N HIS A 124 -8.88 -5.39 -18.66
CA HIS A 124 -9.11 -6.81 -18.41
C HIS A 124 -9.71 -7.46 -19.68
N PRO A 125 -9.29 -8.67 -20.08
CA PRO A 125 -9.81 -9.32 -21.29
C PRO A 125 -11.33 -9.45 -21.32
N ASP A 126 -11.97 -9.65 -20.16
CA ASP A 126 -13.43 -9.76 -20.09
C ASP A 126 -14.17 -8.47 -20.46
N TRP A 127 -13.55 -7.31 -20.27
CA TRP A 127 -14.16 -6.03 -20.62
C TRP A 127 -14.21 -5.80 -22.13
N LEU A 128 -13.31 -6.44 -22.88
CA LEU A 128 -13.19 -6.32 -24.33
C LEU A 128 -14.20 -7.20 -25.09
N LYS A 129 -14.82 -8.18 -24.42
CA LYS A 129 -15.73 -9.16 -25.04
C LYS A 129 -17.04 -8.55 -25.53
N GLY A 130 -17.43 -7.38 -25.02
CA GLY A 130 -18.70 -6.74 -25.35
C GLY A 130 -18.63 -5.24 -25.65
N ASN A 131 -17.50 -4.57 -25.39
CA ASN A 131 -17.38 -3.14 -25.62
C ASN A 131 -15.96 -2.75 -26.04
N GLN A 132 -15.86 -1.89 -27.04
CA GLN A 132 -14.59 -1.37 -27.54
C GLN A 132 -14.42 0.11 -27.23
N GLN A 133 -15.43 0.76 -26.64
CA GLN A 133 -15.40 2.16 -26.25
C GLN A 133 -15.48 2.28 -24.73
N PHE A 134 -14.56 3.06 -24.18
CA PHE A 134 -14.42 3.25 -22.75
C PHE A 134 -14.44 4.73 -22.42
N HIS A 135 -15.22 5.05 -21.38
CA HIS A 135 -15.23 6.35 -20.76
C HIS A 135 -13.94 6.51 -19.94
N VAL A 136 -13.16 7.55 -20.25
CA VAL A 136 -11.90 7.85 -19.56
C VAL A 136 -12.01 9.14 -18.79
N GLY A 137 -11.47 9.12 -17.58
CA GLY A 137 -11.34 10.28 -16.70
C GLY A 137 -9.94 10.38 -16.12
N LYS A 138 -9.70 11.43 -15.33
CA LYS A 138 -8.49 11.56 -14.51
C LYS A 138 -8.84 12.23 -13.19
N LYS A 139 -8.13 11.87 -12.12
CA LYS A 139 -8.31 12.51 -10.80
C LYS A 139 -6.98 12.71 -10.09
N PRO A 140 -6.74 13.89 -9.47
CA PRO A 140 -5.58 14.08 -8.61
C PRO A 140 -5.67 13.16 -7.38
N ALA A 141 -4.57 12.49 -7.05
CA ALA A 141 -4.50 11.58 -5.91
C ALA A 141 -4.80 12.29 -4.59
N PHE A 142 -4.43 13.57 -4.48
CA PHE A 142 -4.66 14.36 -3.29
C PHE A 142 -6.14 14.62 -3.00
N GLU A 143 -7.03 14.47 -3.99
CA GLU A 143 -8.48 14.52 -3.77
C GLU A 143 -9.05 13.19 -3.27
N LEU A 144 -8.30 12.09 -3.43
CA LEU A 144 -8.72 10.74 -3.02
C LEU A 144 -8.21 10.37 -1.63
N PHE A 145 -7.19 11.06 -1.12
CA PHE A 145 -6.57 10.73 0.15
C PHE A 145 -7.22 11.47 1.33
N PRO A 146 -7.27 10.85 2.51
CA PRO A 146 -7.74 11.52 3.73
C PRO A 146 -6.96 12.80 4.00
N ALA A 147 -7.66 13.84 4.47
CA ALA A 147 -7.07 15.15 4.74
C ALA A 147 -5.87 15.08 5.71
N GLU A 148 -5.92 14.17 6.68
CA GLU A 148 -4.85 13.95 7.67
C GLU A 148 -3.56 13.36 7.05
N LEU A 149 -3.68 12.62 5.95
CA LEU A 149 -2.54 12.01 5.25
C LEU A 149 -1.82 13.04 4.37
N LEU A 150 -2.54 14.03 3.85
CA LEU A 150 -2.03 14.98 2.86
C LEU A 150 -0.81 15.78 3.33
N PRO A 151 -0.75 16.37 4.55
CA PRO A 151 0.42 17.12 5.01
C PRO A 151 1.68 16.27 5.01
N ARG A 152 1.58 15.02 5.51
CA ARG A 152 2.71 14.08 5.57
C ARG A 152 3.18 13.71 4.16
N LEU A 153 2.25 13.43 3.25
CA LEU A 153 2.57 13.05 1.88
C LEU A 153 3.18 14.23 1.08
N LYS A 154 2.58 15.42 1.19
CA LYS A 154 3.09 16.65 0.55
C LYS A 154 4.48 17.00 1.08
N ARG A 155 4.72 16.87 2.39
CA ARG A 155 6.05 17.08 2.99
C ARG A 155 7.10 16.12 2.43
N ALA A 156 6.83 14.81 2.44
CA ALA A 156 7.76 13.81 1.93
C ALA A 156 8.09 14.04 0.43
N ARG A 157 7.10 14.44 -0.36
CA ARG A 157 7.30 14.78 -1.78
C ARG A 157 8.10 16.06 -1.97
N ARG A 158 7.81 17.10 -1.18
CA ARG A 158 8.55 18.37 -1.18
C ARG A 158 10.02 18.13 -0.85
N GLU A 159 10.33 17.40 0.22
CA GLU A 159 11.69 17.08 0.63
C GLU A 159 12.48 16.39 -0.50
N LYS A 160 11.87 15.37 -1.15
CA LYS A 160 12.49 14.68 -2.29
C LYS A 160 12.70 15.61 -3.49
N ARG A 161 11.71 16.43 -3.81
CA ARG A 161 11.75 17.38 -4.93
C ARG A 161 12.82 18.44 -4.69
N ASP A 162 12.88 19.01 -3.51
CA ASP A 162 13.82 20.08 -3.14
C ASP A 162 15.26 19.54 -3.19
N LEU A 163 15.49 18.32 -2.70
CA LEU A 163 16.78 17.64 -2.84
C LEU A 163 17.19 17.46 -4.32
N GLN A 164 16.26 17.04 -5.18
CA GLN A 164 16.53 16.87 -6.62
C GLN A 164 16.83 18.22 -7.30
N ILE A 165 16.07 19.26 -6.96
CA ILE A 165 16.27 20.62 -7.47
C ILE A 165 17.66 21.14 -7.05
N GLU A 166 18.04 21.02 -5.78
CA GLU A 166 19.35 21.48 -5.31
C GLU A 166 20.52 20.70 -5.92
N GLN A 167 20.38 19.39 -6.12
CA GLN A 167 21.37 18.59 -6.85
C GLN A 167 21.53 19.05 -8.31
N LEU A 168 20.43 19.32 -9.00
CA LEU A 168 20.44 19.82 -10.37
C LEU A 168 21.05 21.22 -10.45
N LYS A 169 20.66 22.13 -9.55
CA LYS A 169 21.23 23.48 -9.46
C LYS A 169 22.73 23.45 -9.22
N THR A 170 23.21 22.60 -8.31
CA THR A 170 24.65 22.46 -8.03
C THR A 170 25.41 22.03 -9.28
N LYS A 171 24.90 21.05 -10.03
CA LYS A 171 25.48 20.61 -11.31
C LYS A 171 25.50 21.73 -12.36
N LEU A 172 24.40 22.47 -12.49
CA LEU A 172 24.30 23.58 -13.44
C LEU A 172 25.20 24.76 -13.06
N ARG A 173 25.31 25.10 -11.77
CA ARG A 173 26.23 26.15 -11.28
C ARG A 173 27.69 25.80 -11.56
N LEU A 174 28.09 24.54 -11.32
CA LEU A 174 29.43 24.06 -11.67
C LEU A 174 29.68 24.19 -13.18
N ARG A 175 28.69 23.83 -14.00
CA ARG A 175 28.77 23.96 -15.46
C ARG A 175 28.88 25.42 -15.90
N SER A 176 28.09 26.33 -15.32
CA SER A 176 28.15 27.77 -15.61
C SER A 176 29.53 28.36 -15.24
N GLN A 177 30.12 27.94 -14.12
CA GLN A 177 31.47 28.34 -13.72
C GLN A 177 32.55 27.86 -14.71
N GLN A 178 32.47 26.61 -15.18
CA GLN A 178 33.38 26.09 -16.21
C GLN A 178 33.30 26.89 -17.53
N LEU A 179 32.12 27.44 -17.83
CA LEU A 179 31.85 28.26 -19.01
C LEU A 179 32.13 29.76 -18.79
N ALA A 180 32.53 30.18 -17.58
CA ALA A 180 32.69 31.60 -17.25
C ALA A 180 33.74 32.32 -18.09
N ASN A 181 34.83 31.61 -18.46
CA ASN A 181 35.93 32.14 -19.27
C ASN A 181 35.85 31.71 -20.76
N ALA A 182 34.68 31.31 -21.22
CA ALA A 182 34.49 30.82 -22.58
C ALA A 182 34.70 31.92 -23.64
N LYS A 183 35.66 31.70 -24.55
CA LYS A 183 35.96 32.62 -25.65
C LYS A 183 35.12 32.37 -26.92
N SER A 184 34.62 31.14 -27.10
CA SER A 184 33.80 30.74 -28.26
C SER A 184 32.33 31.12 -28.08
N ASP A 185 31.68 31.61 -29.14
CA ASP A 185 30.27 32.01 -29.11
C ASP A 185 29.31 30.86 -28.82
N ALA A 186 29.63 29.64 -29.25
CA ALA A 186 28.87 28.44 -28.91
C ALA A 186 28.85 28.19 -27.38
N LYS A 187 30.00 28.38 -26.72
CA LYS A 187 30.11 28.21 -25.26
C LYS A 187 29.45 29.36 -24.48
N LYS A 188 29.38 30.58 -25.05
CA LYS A 188 28.60 31.69 -24.48
C LYS A 188 27.09 31.42 -24.56
N ALA A 189 26.62 30.86 -25.69
CA ALA A 189 25.22 30.45 -25.84
C ALA A 189 24.84 29.34 -24.85
N GLU A 190 25.72 28.35 -24.67
CA GLU A 190 25.54 27.30 -23.66
C GLU A 190 25.46 27.87 -22.24
N LYS A 191 26.32 28.83 -21.89
CA LYS A 191 26.26 29.50 -20.58
C LYS A 191 24.90 30.18 -20.36
N LYS A 192 24.41 30.92 -21.35
CA LYS A 192 23.09 31.57 -21.28
C LYS A 192 21.96 30.56 -21.05
N ASP A 193 21.99 29.41 -21.74
CA ASP A 193 21.00 28.34 -21.54
C ASP A 193 21.08 27.75 -20.12
N VAL A 194 22.29 27.48 -19.61
CA VAL A 194 22.50 26.98 -18.25
C VAL A 194 21.98 27.98 -17.21
N ASP A 195 22.28 29.27 -17.35
CA ASP A 195 21.81 30.31 -16.44
C ASP A 195 20.27 30.45 -16.50
N ALA A 196 19.68 30.33 -17.69
CA ALA A 196 18.22 30.30 -17.86
C ALA A 196 17.57 29.09 -17.15
N ARG A 197 18.20 27.90 -17.22
CA ARG A 197 17.72 26.71 -16.49
C ARG A 197 17.81 26.88 -14.98
N ILE A 198 18.85 27.54 -14.46
CA ILE A 198 18.97 27.85 -13.02
C ILE A 198 17.80 28.76 -12.60
N ASN A 199 17.55 29.84 -13.35
CA ASN A 199 16.44 30.75 -13.06
C ASN A 199 15.07 30.02 -13.11
N ALA A 200 14.88 29.11 -14.05
CA ALA A 200 13.67 28.29 -14.11
C ALA A 200 13.52 27.38 -12.88
N LEU A 201 14.62 26.77 -12.40
CA LEU A 201 14.63 25.96 -11.18
C LEU A 201 14.38 26.79 -9.91
N ASP A 202 14.81 28.04 -9.87
CA ASP A 202 14.49 28.96 -8.76
C ASP A 202 13.00 29.30 -8.74
N GLY A 203 12.37 29.53 -9.90
CA GLY A 203 10.93 29.73 -10.01
C GLY A 203 10.08 28.52 -9.59
N LEU A 204 10.62 27.31 -9.74
CA LEU A 204 9.95 26.06 -9.35
C LEU A 204 9.87 25.86 -7.82
N ALA A 205 10.71 26.52 -7.02
CA ALA A 205 10.77 26.30 -5.58
C ALA A 205 9.41 26.59 -4.88
N GLY A 206 8.68 27.61 -5.35
CA GLY A 206 7.37 28.02 -4.83
C GLY A 206 6.15 27.41 -5.51
N ALA A 207 6.32 26.57 -6.54
CA ALA A 207 5.20 25.99 -7.27
C ALA A 207 4.40 25.01 -6.40
N GLU A 208 3.06 25.04 -6.53
CA GLU A 208 2.17 24.13 -5.84
C GLU A 208 2.23 22.71 -6.44
N ASP A 209 2.35 21.70 -5.59
CA ASP A 209 2.27 20.28 -5.99
C ASP A 209 0.80 19.85 -5.96
N LEU A 210 0.22 19.65 -7.15
CA LEU A 210 -1.13 19.11 -7.33
C LEU A 210 -1.20 17.59 -7.10
N GLY A 211 -0.05 16.95 -6.87
CA GLY A 211 0.06 15.53 -6.60
C GLY A 211 0.05 14.65 -7.84
N PRO A 212 0.21 13.33 -7.65
CA PRO A 212 0.08 12.36 -8.73
C PRO A 212 -1.32 12.42 -9.36
N ILE A 213 -1.40 12.22 -10.68
CA ILE A 213 -2.68 12.12 -11.40
C ILE A 213 -2.88 10.66 -11.80
N TYR A 214 -4.06 10.13 -11.48
CA TYR A 214 -4.50 8.81 -11.92
C TYR A 214 -5.43 8.92 -13.13
#